data_AF-A0ABD2NSM9-F1
#
_entry.id   AF-A0ABD2NSM9-F1
#
_cell.length_a   1.000
_cell.length_b   1.000
_cell.length_c   1.000
_cell.angle_alpha   90.00
_cell.angle_beta   90.00
_cell.angle_gamma   90.00
#
_symmetry.space_group_name_H-M   'P 1'
#
loop_
_entity.id
_entity.type
_entity.pdbx_description
1 polymer ?
#
loop_
_entity_poly.entity_id
_entity_poly.type
_entity_poly.pdbx_seq_one_letter_code
_entity_poly.pdbx_strand_id
1 'polypeptide(L)' 'MMNGILDEDRRKRLRMLEERIHDPRGIGNIDSLLDTVQALYADCDHPSVKKIKNIEMYINRCE' A
#
# COMPACT_ATOMS: atom_id res chain seq x y z
N MET A 1 -4.59 -3.18 32.57
CA MET A 1 -5.46 -3.95 31.66
C MET A 1 -5.79 -3.25 30.32
N MET A 2 -5.38 -2.00 30.06
CA MET A 2 -5.63 -1.31 28.77
C MET A 2 -4.78 -1.80 27.58
N ASN A 3 -3.56 -2.30 27.81
CA ASN A 3 -2.69 -2.78 26.72
C ASN A 3 -3.15 -4.10 26.07
N GLY A 4 -3.90 -4.94 26.80
CA GLY A 4 -4.35 -6.25 26.27
C GLY A 4 -5.53 -6.13 25.30
N ILE A 5 -6.44 -5.19 25.54
CA ILE A 5 -7.61 -4.95 24.66
C ILE A 5 -7.17 -4.35 23.33
N LEU A 6 -6.24 -3.39 23.36
CA LEU A 6 -5.64 -2.80 22.15
C LEU A 6 -4.92 -3.86 21.29
N ASP A 7 -4.28 -4.85 21.91
CA ASP A 7 -3.58 -5.91 21.18
C ASP A 7 -4.56 -6.88 20.50
N GLU A 8 -5.63 -7.30 21.16
CA GLU A 8 -6.63 -8.20 20.56
C GLU A 8 -7.43 -7.52 19.44
N ASP A 9 -7.85 -6.27 19.62
CA ASP A 9 -8.53 -5.52 18.56
C ASP A 9 -7.60 -5.27 17.35
N ARG A 10 -6.30 -5.03 17.61
CA ARG A 10 -5.31 -4.93 16.53
C ARG A 10 -5.14 -6.28 15.83
N ARG A 11 -5.05 -7.37 16.57
CA ARG A 11 -4.90 -8.74 16.03
C ARG A 11 -6.10 -9.15 15.19
N LYS A 12 -7.32 -8.81 15.63
CA LYS A 12 -8.54 -9.03 14.85
C LYS A 12 -8.51 -8.27 13.52
N ARG A 13 -8.12 -6.99 13.53
CA ARG A 13 -8.00 -6.18 12.31
C ARG A 13 -6.93 -6.71 11.36
N LEU A 14 -5.79 -7.19 11.90
CA LEU A 14 -4.73 -7.80 11.09
C LEU A 14 -5.22 -9.05 10.36
N ARG A 15 -5.88 -9.98 11.07
CA ARG A 15 -6.46 -11.18 10.44
C ARG A 15 -7.44 -10.84 9.32
N MET A 16 -8.34 -9.90 9.57
CA MET A 16 -9.30 -9.46 8.55
C MET A 16 -8.63 -8.79 7.34
N LEU A 17 -7.49 -8.12 7.55
CA LEU A 17 -6.73 -7.51 6.47
C LEU A 17 -5.98 -8.58 5.67
N GLU A 18 -5.34 -9.53 6.33
CA GLU A 18 -4.67 -10.67 5.70
C GLU A 18 -5.65 -11.46 4.83
N GLU A 19 -6.84 -11.77 5.34
CA GLU A 19 -7.90 -12.44 4.57
C GLU A 19 -8.28 -11.67 3.31
N ARG A 20 -8.37 -10.33 3.38
CA ARG A 20 -8.71 -9.49 2.22
C ARG A 20 -7.58 -9.41 1.19
N ILE A 21 -6.33 -9.36 1.63
CA ILE A 21 -5.17 -9.30 0.74
C ILE A 21 -4.96 -10.65 0.04
N HIS A 22 -5.28 -11.76 0.71
CA HIS A 22 -5.17 -13.11 0.16
C HIS A 22 -6.33 -13.53 -0.75
N ASP A 23 -7.50 -12.86 -0.70
CA ASP A 23 -8.61 -13.18 -1.60
C ASP A 23 -8.29 -12.70 -3.03
N PRO A 24 -8.01 -13.60 -4.00
CA PRO A 24 -7.62 -13.20 -5.35
C PRO A 24 -8.75 -12.51 -6.12
N ARG A 25 -10.00 -12.59 -5.67
CA ARG A 25 -11.13 -11.90 -6.30
C ARG A 25 -11.42 -10.54 -5.64
N GLY A 26 -10.76 -10.23 -4.54
CA GLY A 26 -10.89 -8.97 -3.84
C GLY A 26 -10.14 -7.84 -4.55
N ILE A 27 -10.72 -6.64 -4.58
CA ILE A 27 -10.09 -5.44 -5.17
C ILE A 27 -8.78 -5.07 -4.43
N GLY A 28 -8.69 -5.38 -3.14
CA GLY A 28 -7.51 -5.14 -2.31
C GLY A 28 -6.56 -6.33 -2.23
N ASN A 29 -6.61 -7.24 -3.20
CA ASN A 29 -5.69 -8.38 -3.26
C ASN A 29 -4.25 -7.90 -3.53
N ILE A 30 -3.28 -8.79 -3.31
CA ILE A 30 -1.87 -8.45 -3.49
C ILE A 30 -1.52 -7.94 -4.90
N ASP A 31 -2.08 -8.56 -5.94
CA ASP A 31 -1.78 -8.21 -7.33
C ASP A 31 -2.28 -6.80 -7.68
N SER A 32 -3.51 -6.49 -7.29
CA SER A 32 -4.14 -5.16 -7.49
C SER A 32 -3.38 -4.06 -6.74
N LEU A 33 -2.87 -4.36 -5.55
CA LEU A 33 -2.05 -3.43 -4.78
C LEU A 33 -0.70 -3.18 -5.47
N LEU A 34 -0.07 -4.22 -6.02
CA LEU A 34 1.17 -4.10 -6.78
C LEU A 34 0.96 -3.33 -8.09
N ASP A 35 -0.12 -3.64 -8.82
CA ASP A 35 -0.53 -2.93 -10.04
C ASP A 35 -0.73 -1.44 -9.76
N THR A 36 -1.32 -1.10 -8.60
CA THR A 36 -1.52 0.30 -8.20
C THR A 36 -0.19 1.02 -7.99
N VAL A 37 0.79 0.38 -7.34
CA VAL A 37 2.13 0.97 -7.14
C VAL A 37 2.84 1.16 -8.48
N GLN A 38 2.74 0.17 -9.36
CA GLN A 38 3.36 0.23 -10.68
C GLN A 38 2.74 1.29 -11.58
N ALA A 39 1.40 1.41 -11.58
CA ALA A 39 0.69 2.47 -12.28
C ALA A 39 1.08 3.86 -11.75
N LEU A 40 1.15 4.02 -10.42
CA LEU A 40 1.55 5.28 -9.80
C LEU A 40 3.00 5.67 -10.17
N TYR A 41 3.92 4.71 -10.19
CA TYR A 41 5.29 4.94 -10.64
C TYR A 41 5.32 5.41 -12.09
N ALA A 42 4.60 4.71 -12.99
CA ALA A 42 4.53 5.03 -14.41
C ALA A 42 3.93 6.43 -14.67
N ASP A 43 2.86 6.80 -13.97
CA ASP A 43 2.22 8.12 -14.08
C ASP A 43 3.14 9.26 -13.58
N CYS A 44 4.02 8.96 -12.64
CA CYS A 44 4.96 9.92 -12.07
C CYS A 44 6.29 10.00 -12.83
N ASP A 45 6.59 9.06 -13.73
CA ASP A 45 7.80 9.02 -14.56
C ASP A 45 7.77 10.01 -15.74
N HIS A 46 7.23 11.21 -15.50
CA HIS A 46 7.20 12.29 -16.47
C HIS A 46 8.05 13.49 -16.00
N PRO A 47 8.92 14.09 -16.85
CA PRO A 47 9.86 15.14 -16.43
C PRO A 47 9.24 16.39 -15.78
N SER A 48 7.98 16.70 -16.07
CA SER A 48 7.26 17.81 -15.42
C SER A 48 6.79 17.46 -14.01
N VAL A 49 6.45 16.19 -13.76
CA VAL A 49 5.94 15.68 -12.48
C VAL A 49 7.10 15.40 -11.53
N LYS A 50 8.22 14.85 -12.03
CA LYS A 50 9.44 14.61 -11.25
C LYS A 50 10.05 15.86 -10.61
N LYS A 51 9.66 17.07 -11.04
CA LYS A 51 10.12 18.33 -10.39
C LYS A 51 9.49 18.55 -9.01
N ILE A 52 8.40 17.85 -8.69
CA ILE A 52 7.76 17.90 -7.38
C ILE A 52 8.60 17.04 -6.42
N LYS A 53 9.26 17.67 -5.45
CA LYS A 53 10.19 17.00 -4.51
C LYS A 53 9.64 15.73 -3.87
N ASN A 54 8.37 15.74 -3.46
CA ASN A 54 7.75 14.58 -2.83
C ASN A 54 7.61 13.41 -3.81
N ILE A 55 7.33 13.70 -5.08
CA ILE A 55 7.22 12.68 -6.14
C ILE A 55 8.60 12.18 -6.53
N GLU A 56 9.57 13.08 -6.71
CA GLU A 56 10.98 12.73 -6.93
C GLU A 56 11.49 11.77 -5.85
N MET A 57 11.28 12.12 -4.58
CA MET A 57 11.66 11.29 -3.43
C MET A 57 10.93 9.95 -3.39
N TYR A 58 9.66 9.91 -3.80
CA TYR A 58 8.90 8.66 -3.87
C TYR A 58 9.44 7.75 -4.97
N ILE A 59 9.63 8.27 -6.18
CA ILE A 59 10.14 7.53 -7.35
C ILE A 59 11.55 6.99 -7.09
N ASN A 60 12.44 7.80 -6.52
CA ASN A 60 13.80 7.36 -6.18
C ASN A 60 13.87 6.27 -5.09
N ARG A 61 12.78 6.03 -4.35
CA ARG A 61 12.69 4.92 -3.37
C ARG A 61 12.10 3.65 -3.98
N CYS A 62 11.42 3.78 -5.11
CA CYS A 62 10.76 2.70 -5.83
C CYS A 62 11.62 2.16 -6.99
N GLU A 63 12.55 2.97 -7.52
CA GLU A 63 13.70 2.51 -8.33
C GLU A 63 14.63 1.57 -7.54
#